data_AF-A0A381EKC1-F1
#
_entry.id   AF-A0A381EKC1-F1
#
_cell.length_a   1.000
_cell.length_b   1.000
_cell.length_c   1.000
_cell.angle_alpha   90.00
_cell.angle_beta   90.00
_cell.angle_gamma   90.00
#
_symmetry.space_group_name_H-M   'P 1'
#
loop_
_entity.id
_entity.type
_entity.pdbx_description
1 polymer ?
#
loop_
_entity_poly.entity_id
_entity_poly.type
_entity_poly.pdbx_seq_one_letter_code
_entity_poly.pdbx_strand_id
1 'polypeptide(L)'
;MHHHHSPKHIKQISNRLAKTIGHLEAIKKMVENDKDCSEILIQLSAVKSAVNNTATAILKEHLSHCLIHALKENDHKSLEDLHKAIDMFVK
;
A
#
# COMPACT_ATOMS: atom_id res chain seq x y z
N MET A 1 -15.77 -4.44 10.48
CA MET A 1 -16.52 -3.64 9.48
C MET A 1 -16.06 -4.04 8.08
N HIS A 2 -16.96 -4.25 7.12
CA HIS A 2 -16.60 -4.36 5.70
C HIS A 2 -16.75 -2.97 5.06
N HIS A 3 -15.67 -2.20 5.04
CA HIS A 3 -15.64 -0.94 4.30
C HIS A 3 -15.71 -1.25 2.80
N HIS A 4 -16.71 -0.69 2.11
CA HIS A 4 -16.84 -0.82 0.67
C HIS A 4 -16.08 0.32 -0.01
N HIS A 5 -14.89 0.00 -0.50
CA HIS A 5 -14.13 0.90 -1.36
C HIS A 5 -14.88 1.15 -2.66
N SER A 6 -14.83 2.37 -3.19
CA SER A 6 -15.44 2.65 -4.50
C SER A 6 -14.81 1.77 -5.59
N PRO A 7 -15.57 1.28 -6.58
CA PRO A 7 -15.01 0.45 -7.66
C PRO A 7 -13.84 1.13 -8.39
N LYS A 8 -13.90 2.46 -8.52
CA LYS A 8 -12.83 3.28 -9.09
C LYS A 8 -11.54 3.17 -8.27
N HIS A 9 -11.64 3.26 -6.94
CA HIS A 9 -10.45 3.20 -6.08
C HIS A 9 -9.86 1.79 -6.01
N ILE A 10 -10.71 0.75 -5.91
CA ILE A 10 -10.26 -0.65 -6.00
C ILE A 10 -9.44 -0.85 -7.27
N LYS A 11 -9.95 -0.40 -8.42
CA LYS A 11 -9.25 -0.49 -9.71
C LYS A 11 -7.93 0.29 -9.71
N GLN A 12 -7.89 1.48 -9.10
CA GLN A 12 -6.66 2.29 -9.01
C GLN A 12 -5.58 1.60 -8.16
N ILE A 13 -5.93 1.08 -6.98
CA ILE A 13 -4.99 0.34 -6.13
C ILE A 13 -4.53 -0.95 -6.81
N SER A 14 -5.46 -1.72 -7.38
CA SER A 14 -5.14 -2.93 -8.14
C SER A 14 -4.15 -2.65 -9.28
N ASN A 15 -4.35 -1.58 -10.05
CA ASN A 15 -3.42 -1.19 -11.10
C ASN A 15 -2.02 -0.81 -10.58
N ARG A 16 -1.93 -0.17 -9.41
CA ARG A 16 -0.62 0.17 -8.79
C ARG A 16 0.11 -1.09 -8.34
N LEU A 17 -0.61 -2.03 -7.73
CA LEU A 17 -0.06 -3.33 -7.33
C LEU A 17 0.41 -4.13 -8.54
N ALA A 18 -0.40 -4.22 -9.61
CA ALA A 18 -0.05 -4.91 -10.84
C ALA A 18 1.26 -4.38 -11.47
N LYS A 19 1.44 -3.04 -11.49
CA LYS A 19 2.70 -2.43 -11.94
C LYS A 19 3.89 -2.81 -11.07
N THR A 20 3.70 -2.80 -9.75
CA THR A 20 4.74 -3.15 -8.78
C THR A 20 5.15 -4.62 -8.91
N ILE A 21 4.18 -5.52 -9.13
CA ILE A 21 4.42 -6.94 -9.40
C ILE A 21 5.25 -7.12 -10.68
N GLY A 22 4.85 -6.47 -11.79
CA GLY A 22 5.62 -6.55 -13.03
C GLY A 22 7.04 -5.99 -12.90
N HIS A 23 7.25 -4.97 -12.07
CA HIS A 23 8.58 -4.43 -11.76
C HIS A 23 9.42 -5.43 -10.96
N LEU A 24 8.84 -6.09 -9.95
CA LEU A 24 9.49 -7.17 -9.20
C LEU A 24 9.86 -8.35 -10.10
N GLU A 25 9.01 -8.75 -11.04
CA GLU A 25 9.33 -9.78 -12.03
C GLU A 25 10.51 -9.39 -12.92
N ALA A 26 10.61 -8.11 -13.31
CA ALA A 26 11.76 -7.62 -14.06
C ALA A 26 13.05 -7.69 -13.23
N ILE A 27 13.01 -7.33 -11.95
CA ILE A 27 14.15 -7.44 -11.03
C ILE A 27 14.57 -8.90 -10.85
N LYS A 28 13.60 -9.82 -10.72
CA LYS A 28 13.89 -11.26 -10.67
C LYS A 28 14.70 -11.70 -11.89
N LYS A 29 14.31 -11.26 -13.09
CA LYS A 29 15.09 -11.53 -14.31
C LYS A 29 16.46 -10.88 -14.29
N MET A 30 16.64 -9.71 -13.68
CA MET A 30 17.97 -9.11 -13.52
C MET A 30 18.89 -10.01 -12.69
N VAL A 31 18.38 -10.60 -11.61
CA VAL A 31 19.12 -11.57 -10.78
C VAL A 31 19.45 -12.83 -11.58
N GLU A 32 18.48 -13.40 -12.30
CA GLU A 32 18.68 -14.61 -13.11
C GLU A 32 19.70 -14.39 -14.25
N ASN A 33 19.85 -13.15 -14.71
CA ASN A 33 20.81 -12.77 -15.76
C ASN A 33 22.14 -12.21 -15.20
N ASP A 34 22.43 -12.43 -13.91
CA ASP A 34 23.67 -12.00 -13.24
C ASP A 34 23.99 -10.51 -13.45
N LYS A 35 22.96 -9.65 -13.35
CA LYS A 35 23.13 -8.20 -13.41
C LYS A 35 23.83 -7.68 -12.17
N ASP A 36 24.46 -6.51 -12.33
CA ASP A 36 25.21 -5.87 -11.26
C ASP A 36 24.34 -5.62 -10.01
N CYS A 37 24.90 -5.96 -8.85
CA CYS A 37 24.21 -5.87 -7.57
C CYS A 37 23.73 -4.45 -7.26
N SER A 38 24.49 -3.42 -7.65
CA SER A 38 24.10 -2.02 -7.41
C SER A 38 22.88 -1.63 -8.25
N GLU A 39 22.79 -2.10 -9.50
CA GLU A 39 21.61 -1.89 -10.35
C GLU A 39 20.37 -2.57 -9.76
N ILE A 40 20.51 -3.82 -9.29
CA ILE A 40 19.43 -4.57 -8.63
C ILE A 40 18.94 -3.81 -7.38
N LEU A 41 19.86 -3.33 -6.53
CA LEU A 41 19.52 -2.57 -5.33
C LEU A 41 18.77 -1.27 -5.64
N ILE A 42 19.17 -0.56 -6.71
CA ILE A 42 18.47 0.66 -7.16
C ILE A 42 17.02 0.31 -7.57
N GLN A 43 16.82 -0.75 -8.34
CA GLN A 43 15.49 -1.16 -8.76
C GLN A 43 14.62 -1.65 -7.60
N LEU A 44 15.19 -2.41 -6.65
CA LEU A 44 14.49 -2.81 -5.43
C LEU A 44 14.07 -1.60 -4.59
N SER A 45 14.89 -0.57 -4.51
CA SER A 45 14.54 0.69 -3.84
C SER A 45 13.35 1.39 -4.51
N ALA A 46 13.30 1.38 -5.84
CA ALA A 46 12.16 1.91 -6.60
C ALA A 46 10.87 1.13 -6.30
N VAL A 47 10.93 -0.21 -6.26
CA VAL A 47 9.79 -1.05 -5.86
C VAL A 47 9.33 -0.74 -4.44
N LYS A 48 10.27 -0.66 -3.48
CA LYS A 48 9.95 -0.29 -2.08
C LYS A 48 9.19 1.03 -2.02
N SER A 49 9.65 2.04 -2.76
CA SER A 49 8.97 3.34 -2.85
C SER A 49 7.55 3.21 -3.45
N ALA A 50 7.38 2.41 -4.51
CA ALA A 50 6.07 2.17 -5.13
C ALA A 50 5.08 1.48 -4.17
N VAL A 51 5.55 0.50 -3.39
CA VAL A 51 4.76 -0.17 -2.34
C VAL A 51 4.34 0.85 -1.28
N ASN A 52 5.27 1.64 -0.75
CA ASN A 52 4.99 2.66 0.28
C ASN A 52 3.97 3.70 -0.21
N ASN A 53 4.08 4.13 -1.46
CA ASN A 53 3.13 5.07 -2.08
C ASN A 53 1.72 4.46 -2.24
N THR A 54 1.64 3.16 -2.53
CA THR A 54 0.37 2.44 -2.62
C THR A 54 -0.27 2.29 -1.24
N ALA A 55 0.50 1.86 -0.24
CA ALA A 55 0.05 1.74 1.14
C ALA A 55 -0.40 3.09 1.72
N THR A 56 0.35 4.18 1.47
CA THR A 56 -0.05 5.54 1.84
C THR A 56 -1.42 5.93 1.25
N ALA A 57 -1.69 5.57 -0.01
CA ALA A 57 -2.97 5.88 -0.65
C ALA A 57 -4.14 5.13 0.00
N ILE A 58 -3.94 3.85 0.33
CA ILE A 58 -4.92 3.04 1.06
C ILE A 58 -5.19 3.64 2.43
N LEU A 59 -4.13 3.97 3.19
CA LEU A 59 -4.26 4.55 4.52
C LEU A 59 -5.00 5.88 4.51
N LYS A 60 -4.72 6.78 3.55
CA LYS A 60 -5.40 8.08 3.42
C LYS A 60 -6.90 7.93 3.20
N GLU A 61 -7.31 6.98 2.37
CA GLU A 61 -8.74 6.72 2.17
C GLU A 61 -9.37 6.10 3.42
N HIS A 62 -8.69 5.13 4.04
CA HIS A 62 -9.16 4.50 5.27
C HIS A 62 -9.38 5.53 6.38
N LEU A 63 -8.41 6.42 6.59
CA LEU A 63 -8.53 7.57 7.51
C LEU A 63 -9.74 8.44 7.19
N SER A 64 -9.92 8.82 5.92
CA SER A 64 -11.01 9.71 5.51
C SER A 64 -12.40 9.14 5.81
N HIS A 65 -12.57 7.82 5.72
CA HIS A 65 -13.87 7.17 5.94
C HIS A 65 -14.07 6.73 7.39
N CYS A 66 -13.06 6.17 8.05
CA CYS A 66 -13.18 5.69 9.44
C CYS A 66 -13.33 6.83 10.43
N LEU A 67 -12.67 7.97 10.23
CA LEU A 67 -12.76 9.10 11.15
C LEU A 67 -14.16 9.74 11.14
N ILE A 68 -14.82 9.78 9.96
CA ILE A 68 -16.19 10.27 9.83
C ILE A 68 -17.18 9.34 10.52
N HIS A 69 -17.01 8.01 10.41
CA HIS A 69 -17.89 7.05 11.09
C HIS A 69 -17.67 7.01 12.60
N ALA A 70 -16.41 6.99 13.05
CA ALA A 70 -16.08 6.97 14.48
C ALA A 70 -16.67 8.18 15.22
N LEU A 71 -16.62 9.37 14.62
CA LEU A 71 -17.23 10.59 15.18
C LEU A 71 -18.76 10.56 15.19
N LYS A 72 -19.39 9.92 14.19
CA LYS A 72 -20.86 9.83 14.11
C LYS A 72 -21.45 8.78 15.03
N GLU A 73 -20.73 7.68 15.27
CA GLU A 73 -21.26 6.49 15.95
C GLU A 73 -20.65 6.22 17.33
N ASN A 74 -19.73 7.07 17.82
CA ASN A 74 -18.91 6.79 19.02
C ASN A 74 -18.23 5.41 18.94
N ASP A 75 -17.83 4.99 17.74
CA ASP A 75 -17.23 3.69 17.51
C ASP A 75 -15.73 3.72 17.84
N HIS A 76 -15.44 3.55 19.14
CA HIS A 76 -14.08 3.48 19.67
C HIS A 76 -13.25 2.30 19.11
N LYS A 77 -13.90 1.23 18.65
CA LYS A 77 -13.20 0.05 18.11
C LYS A 77 -12.59 0.34 16.74
N SER A 78 -13.32 1.05 15.88
CA SER A 78 -12.79 1.51 14.59
C SER A 78 -11.59 2.46 14.75
N LEU A 79 -11.57 3.24 15.83
CA LEU A 79 -10.43 4.11 16.16
C LEU A 79 -9.18 3.30 16.58
N GLU A 80 -9.37 2.24 17.38
CA GLU A 80 -8.28 1.32 17.75
C GLU A 80 -7.72 0.56 16.55
N ASP A 81 -8.57 0.05 15.66
CA ASP A 81 -8.13 -0.66 14.45
C ASP A 81 -7.36 0.28 13.51
N LEU A 82 -7.77 1.54 13.43
CA LEU A 82 -7.04 2.58 12.71
C LEU A 82 -5.66 2.84 13.32
N HIS A 83 -5.55 2.97 14.65
CA HIS A 83 -4.25 3.15 15.32
C HIS A 83 -3.30 1.99 15.02
N LYS A 84 -3.78 0.74 15.09
CA LYS A 84 -2.97 -0.45 14.75
C LYS A 84 -2.46 -0.41 13.31
N ALA A 85 -3.32 -0.02 12.36
CA ALA A 85 -2.94 0.10 10.95
C ALA A 85 -1.86 1.16 10.73
N ILE A 86 -1.93 2.29 11.43
CA ILE A 86 -0.90 3.33 11.40
C ILE A 86 0.42 2.82 12.00
N ASP A 87 0.38 2.16 13.16
CA ASP A 87 1.58 1.64 13.82
C ASP A 87 2.33 0.62 12.96
N MET A 88 1.59 -0.23 12.23
CA MET A 88 2.18 -1.17 11.28
C MET A 88 2.77 -0.48 10.04
N PHE A 89 2.23 0.68 9.65
CA PHE A 89 2.67 1.42 8.47
C PHE A 89 3.88 2.32 8.73
N VAL A 90 4.04 2.82 9.96
CA VAL A 90 5.13 3.71 10.37
C VAL A 90 6.40 2.95 10.77
N LYS A 91 6.28 1.67 11.15
CA LYS A 91 7.41 0.76 11.40
C LYS A 91 8.17 0.39 10.13
#